data_AF-A0A9D8S4N8-F1
#
_entry.id   AF-A0A9D8S4N8-F1
#
_cell.length_a   1.000
_cell.length_b   1.000
_cell.length_c   1.000
_cell.angle_alpha   90.00
_cell.angle_beta   90.00
_cell.angle_gamma   90.00
#
_symmetry.space_group_name_H-M   'P 1'
#
loop_
_entity.id
_entity.type
_entity.pdbx_description
1 polymer ?
#
loop_
_entity_poly.entity_id
_entity_poly.type
_entity_poly.pdbx_seq_one_letter_code
_entity_poly.pdbx_strand_id
1 'polypeptide(L)'
;MANDLILVQTALLDKLKEEDCSLSPVLWDEMKNQLVLYEEQEAKLPAPVRYKRKMLLSDFVHKVISLPLEVSPKLPEETVKQLTRLHLFCAEEAIYDKEVRHNPFMLGFHALQEMKNALMGILISYRLITPSCPYSWNRAFFESHILTYKAADGHTIVEFKIPTPVETLASAISEEMVTDWLIYRSHDHNGIRTLMDIKNNLITIPDYKRGGHPADEFSRFERKMAECRNKKNAKKDEALELEFRKTLIRNVADLTAKQMLGEGMTAMDIIEKAFHADLSSFALNTKTETKTELKPVDKEKLKASVCPKKDTAEIESVIAGFLSEDK
;
A
#
# COMPACT_ATOMS: atom_id res chain seq x y z
N MET A 1 -34.21 2.39 28.60
CA MET A 1 -34.46 1.75 27.28
C MET A 1 -33.52 2.26 26.18
N ALA A 2 -32.78 3.36 26.34
CA ALA A 2 -31.77 3.81 25.35
C ALA A 2 -30.45 3.00 25.42
N ASN A 3 -30.02 2.62 26.63
CA ASN A 3 -28.74 1.93 26.88
C ASN A 3 -28.58 0.54 26.22
N ASP A 4 -29.66 -0.13 25.82
CA ASP A 4 -29.55 -1.54 25.42
C ASP A 4 -29.01 -1.74 24.00
N LEU A 5 -29.12 -0.73 23.14
CA LEU A 5 -28.62 -0.82 21.75
C LEU A 5 -27.12 -0.55 21.68
N ILE A 6 -26.64 0.38 22.53
CA ILE A 6 -25.23 0.61 22.78
C ILE A 6 -24.57 -0.70 23.20
N LEU A 7 -25.18 -1.44 24.14
CA LEU A 7 -24.63 -2.72 24.61
C LEU A 7 -24.41 -3.74 23.47
N VAL A 8 -25.26 -3.73 22.44
CA VAL A 8 -25.10 -4.61 21.27
C VAL A 8 -23.94 -4.16 20.40
N GLN A 9 -23.83 -2.86 20.14
CA GLN A 9 -22.77 -2.31 19.29
C GLN A 9 -21.40 -2.33 19.99
N THR A 10 -21.36 -2.09 21.31
CA THR A 10 -20.15 -2.22 22.12
C THR A 10 -19.62 -3.64 22.12
N ALA A 11 -20.48 -4.67 22.07
CA ALA A 11 -20.02 -6.05 21.99
C ALA A 11 -19.20 -6.32 20.71
N LEU A 12 -19.56 -5.70 19.58
CA LEU A 12 -18.80 -5.81 18.34
C LEU A 12 -17.46 -5.07 18.43
N LEU A 13 -17.45 -3.87 19.02
CA LEU A 13 -16.22 -3.11 19.27
C LEU A 13 -15.28 -3.80 20.26
N ASP A 14 -15.82 -4.36 21.33
CA ASP A 14 -15.06 -5.11 22.32
C ASP A 14 -14.44 -6.35 21.66
N LYS A 15 -15.21 -7.06 20.81
CA LYS A 15 -14.68 -8.17 20.04
C LYS A 15 -13.59 -7.74 19.06
N LEU A 16 -13.79 -6.63 18.34
CA LEU A 16 -12.75 -6.06 17.48
C LEU A 16 -11.50 -5.72 18.29
N LYS A 17 -11.65 -5.19 19.51
CA LYS A 17 -10.53 -4.81 20.39
C LYS A 17 -9.76 -6.01 20.92
N GLU A 18 -10.44 -7.13 21.18
CA GLU A 18 -9.78 -8.40 21.51
C GLU A 18 -8.90 -8.90 20.36
N GLU A 19 -9.41 -8.82 19.13
CA GLU A 19 -8.70 -9.27 17.94
C GLU A 19 -7.61 -8.28 17.47
N ASP A 20 -7.74 -7.02 17.86
CA ASP A 20 -6.93 -5.89 17.39
C ASP A 20 -6.24 -5.14 18.54
N CYS A 21 -5.07 -5.62 18.93
CA CYS A 21 -4.22 -4.98 19.92
C CYS A 21 -3.37 -3.82 19.36
N SER A 22 -3.32 -3.63 18.04
CA SER A 22 -2.45 -2.64 17.38
C SER A 22 -3.16 -1.35 17.00
N LEU A 23 -4.49 -1.33 17.08
CA LEU A 23 -5.26 -0.12 16.84
C LEU A 23 -4.88 1.03 17.79
N SER A 24 -4.71 2.23 17.23
CA SER A 24 -4.41 3.44 18.00
C SER A 24 -5.55 3.78 18.97
N PRO A 25 -5.25 4.24 20.21
CA PRO A 25 -6.26 4.71 21.15
C PRO A 25 -7.21 5.78 20.57
N VAL A 26 -6.68 6.64 19.68
CA VAL A 26 -7.48 7.70 19.03
C VAL A 26 -8.58 7.10 18.15
N LEU A 27 -8.29 6.00 17.44
CA LEU A 27 -9.26 5.33 16.59
C LEU A 27 -10.35 4.65 17.45
N TRP A 28 -9.95 4.04 18.57
CA TRP A 28 -10.90 3.50 19.55
C TRP A 28 -11.83 4.55 20.13
N ASP A 29 -11.31 5.71 20.49
CA ASP A 29 -12.11 6.80 21.04
C ASP A 29 -13.08 7.35 19.99
N GLU A 30 -12.68 7.41 18.72
CA GLU A 30 -13.56 7.84 17.63
C GLU A 30 -14.70 6.85 17.39
N MET A 31 -14.42 5.55 17.28
CA MET A 31 -15.47 4.53 17.12
C MET A 31 -16.48 4.59 18.29
N LYS A 32 -16.00 4.84 19.51
CA LYS A 32 -16.88 5.06 20.66
C LYS A 32 -17.68 6.37 20.56
N ASN A 33 -17.10 7.45 20.05
CA ASN A 33 -17.84 8.70 19.84
C ASN A 33 -18.96 8.53 18.80
N GLN A 34 -18.72 7.73 17.76
CA GLN A 34 -19.74 7.40 16.76
C GLN A 34 -20.94 6.67 17.38
N LEU A 35 -20.71 5.77 18.35
CA LEU A 35 -21.80 5.15 19.12
C LEU A 35 -22.66 6.19 19.86
N VAL A 36 -22.04 7.19 20.48
CA VAL A 36 -22.76 8.24 21.23
C VAL A 36 -23.63 9.06 20.29
N LEU A 37 -23.07 9.52 19.16
CA LEU A 37 -23.80 10.26 18.14
C LEU A 37 -24.95 9.44 17.56
N TYR A 38 -24.74 8.13 17.41
CA TYR A 38 -25.75 7.20 16.91
C TYR A 38 -26.90 7.05 17.91
N GLU A 39 -26.63 6.96 19.22
CA GLU A 39 -27.67 6.89 20.26
C GLU A 39 -28.61 8.10 20.21
N GLU A 40 -28.05 9.31 20.09
CA GLU A 40 -28.82 10.55 20.02
C GLU A 40 -29.76 10.58 18.79
N GLN A 41 -29.33 9.99 17.68
CA GLN A 41 -30.13 9.91 16.46
C GLN A 41 -31.19 8.81 16.56
N GLU A 42 -30.85 7.66 17.15
CA GLU A 42 -31.80 6.56 17.36
C GLU A 42 -32.88 6.93 18.37
N ALA A 43 -32.57 7.74 19.39
CA ALA A 43 -33.54 8.25 20.35
C ALA A 43 -34.70 9.01 19.69
N LYS A 44 -34.50 9.57 18.49
CA LYS A 44 -35.52 10.28 17.70
C LYS A 44 -36.50 9.35 16.98
N LEU A 45 -36.22 8.05 16.89
CA LEU A 45 -37.09 7.09 16.21
C LEU A 45 -38.25 6.61 17.12
N PRO A 46 -39.41 6.25 16.53
CA PRO A 46 -40.53 5.67 17.29
C PRO A 46 -40.14 4.37 18.01
N ALA A 47 -40.66 4.16 19.22
CA ALA A 47 -40.32 2.99 20.04
C ALA A 47 -40.49 1.62 19.34
N PRO A 48 -41.55 1.35 18.55
CA PRO A 48 -41.69 0.08 17.84
C PRO A 48 -40.59 -0.15 16.80
N VAL A 49 -40.14 0.92 16.13
CA VAL A 49 -39.06 0.87 15.14
C VAL A 49 -37.75 0.53 15.85
N ARG A 50 -37.44 1.21 16.97
CA ARG A 50 -36.23 0.94 17.78
C ARG A 50 -36.18 -0.50 18.28
N TYR A 51 -37.30 -1.05 18.76
CA TYR A 51 -37.35 -2.43 19.22
C TYR A 51 -37.03 -3.43 18.10
N LYS A 52 -37.62 -3.23 16.91
CA LYS A 52 -37.35 -4.08 15.74
C LYS A 52 -35.90 -3.96 15.27
N ARG A 53 -35.34 -2.73 15.26
CA ARG A 53 -33.91 -2.48 14.98
C ARG A 53 -33.01 -3.24 15.95
N LYS A 54 -33.27 -3.10 17.26
CA LYS A 54 -32.52 -3.78 18.33
C LYS A 54 -32.45 -5.29 18.11
N MET A 55 -33.59 -5.92 17.83
CA MET A 55 -33.65 -7.36 17.65
C MET A 55 -32.80 -7.82 16.44
N LEU A 56 -32.93 -7.14 15.30
CA LEU A 56 -32.18 -7.47 14.08
C LEU A 56 -30.68 -7.21 14.24
N LEU A 57 -30.32 -6.11 14.88
CA LEU A 57 -28.93 -5.77 15.16
C LEU A 57 -28.30 -6.77 16.13
N SER A 58 -29.02 -7.15 17.19
CA SER A 58 -28.55 -8.14 18.17
C SER A 58 -28.31 -9.51 17.54
N ASP A 59 -29.23 -9.99 16.69
CA ASP A 59 -29.05 -11.26 15.98
C ASP A 59 -27.86 -11.19 15.00
N PHE A 60 -27.72 -10.09 14.27
CA PHE A 60 -26.60 -9.88 13.36
C PHE A 60 -25.25 -9.87 14.10
N VAL A 61 -25.12 -9.05 15.14
CA VAL A 61 -23.88 -8.93 15.92
C VAL A 61 -23.54 -10.27 16.57
N HIS A 62 -24.52 -10.95 17.16
CA HIS A 62 -24.31 -12.28 17.72
C HIS A 62 -23.74 -13.24 16.67
N LYS A 63 -24.33 -13.31 15.46
CA LYS A 63 -23.84 -14.16 14.37
C LYS A 63 -22.43 -13.79 13.90
N VAL A 64 -22.14 -12.50 13.75
CA VAL A 64 -20.82 -12.01 13.32
C VAL A 64 -19.73 -12.36 14.35
N ILE A 65 -20.03 -12.30 15.65
CA ILE A 65 -19.07 -12.61 16.71
C ILE A 65 -18.92 -14.12 16.91
N SER A 66 -20.04 -14.86 16.91
CA SER A 66 -20.06 -16.28 17.28
C SER A 66 -19.69 -17.24 16.15
N LEU A 67 -19.88 -16.83 14.88
CA LEU A 67 -19.60 -17.68 13.73
C LEU A 67 -18.29 -17.25 13.06
N PRO A 68 -17.36 -18.17 12.81
CA PRO A 68 -16.09 -17.84 12.20
C PRO A 68 -16.25 -17.39 10.74
N LEU A 69 -15.34 -16.53 10.31
CA LEU A 69 -15.19 -16.16 8.90
C LEU A 69 -14.65 -17.37 8.11
N GLU A 70 -15.39 -17.80 7.10
CA GLU A 70 -14.92 -18.84 6.19
C GLU A 70 -14.21 -18.20 5.01
N VAL A 71 -13.00 -18.69 4.70
CA VAL A 71 -12.15 -18.15 3.64
C VAL A 71 -11.70 -19.26 2.71
N SER A 72 -11.87 -19.03 1.41
CA SER A 72 -11.41 -19.92 0.34
C SER A 72 -10.58 -19.14 -0.68
N PRO A 73 -9.37 -19.60 -1.08
CA PRO A 73 -8.69 -20.83 -0.64
C PRO A 73 -8.21 -20.74 0.83
N LYS A 74 -7.77 -21.86 1.40
CA LYS A 74 -7.24 -21.89 2.76
C LYS A 74 -5.99 -21.01 2.88
N LEU A 75 -6.08 -19.95 3.69
CA LEU A 75 -5.00 -19.00 3.93
C LEU A 75 -4.25 -19.29 5.24
N PRO A 76 -3.04 -18.73 5.44
CA PRO A 76 -2.35 -18.76 6.72
C PRO A 76 -3.18 -18.15 7.84
N GLU A 77 -3.01 -18.64 9.06
CA GLU A 77 -3.77 -18.20 10.25
C GLU A 77 -3.64 -16.69 10.49
N GLU A 78 -2.44 -16.13 10.32
CA GLU A 78 -2.23 -14.69 10.45
C GLU A 78 -3.08 -13.90 9.45
N THR A 79 -3.15 -14.34 8.19
CA THR A 79 -3.98 -13.68 7.18
C THR A 79 -5.47 -13.81 7.51
N VAL A 80 -5.91 -14.97 8.02
CA VAL A 80 -7.30 -15.17 8.46
C VAL A 80 -7.64 -14.27 9.65
N LYS A 81 -6.70 -14.05 10.57
CA LYS A 81 -6.84 -13.07 11.67
C LYS A 81 -7.03 -11.66 11.13
N GLN A 82 -6.19 -11.23 10.17
CA GLN A 82 -6.34 -9.91 9.53
C GLN A 82 -7.68 -9.76 8.80
N LEU A 83 -8.14 -10.81 8.11
CA LEU A 83 -9.46 -10.82 7.48
C LEU A 83 -10.61 -10.78 8.50
N THR A 84 -10.43 -11.42 9.66
CA THR A 84 -11.42 -11.40 10.74
C THR A 84 -11.53 -10.01 11.35
N ARG A 85 -10.39 -9.35 11.63
CA ARG A 85 -10.35 -7.93 12.04
C ARG A 85 -11.10 -7.05 11.02
N LEU A 86 -10.78 -7.21 9.74
CA LEU A 86 -11.42 -6.44 8.67
C LEU A 86 -12.92 -6.73 8.59
N HIS A 87 -13.34 -7.98 8.76
CA HIS A 87 -14.74 -8.36 8.76
C HIS A 87 -15.51 -7.70 9.89
N LEU A 88 -14.98 -7.76 11.12
CA LEU A 88 -15.59 -7.14 12.30
C LEU A 88 -15.73 -5.63 12.12
N PHE A 89 -14.70 -4.97 11.60
CA PHE A 89 -14.75 -3.54 11.28
C PHE A 89 -15.78 -3.21 10.20
N CYS A 90 -15.82 -3.96 9.09
CA CYS A 90 -16.80 -3.72 8.02
C CYS A 90 -18.24 -3.97 8.49
N ALA A 91 -18.45 -4.92 9.40
CA ALA A 91 -19.74 -5.14 10.04
C ALA A 91 -20.13 -3.98 10.95
N GLU A 92 -19.16 -3.35 11.61
CA GLU A 92 -19.35 -2.20 12.48
C GLU A 92 -19.69 -0.93 11.68
N GLU A 93 -18.90 -0.61 10.66
CA GLU A 93 -19.14 0.51 9.74
C GLU A 93 -20.53 0.43 9.08
N ALA A 94 -20.96 -0.77 8.69
CA ALA A 94 -22.27 -0.98 8.06
C ALA A 94 -23.45 -0.62 8.98
N ILE A 95 -23.28 -0.61 10.30
CA ILE A 95 -24.33 -0.25 11.25
C ILE A 95 -24.67 1.25 11.16
N TYR A 96 -23.68 2.09 10.87
CA TYR A 96 -23.85 3.55 10.79
C TYR A 96 -24.33 4.04 9.43
N ASP A 97 -24.31 3.17 8.41
CA ASP A 97 -24.79 3.48 7.07
C ASP A 97 -26.22 4.05 7.11
N LYS A 98 -26.44 5.13 6.35
CA LYS A 98 -27.72 5.87 6.34
C LYS A 98 -28.89 4.99 5.88
N GLU A 99 -28.66 4.10 4.92
CA GLU A 99 -29.67 3.20 4.38
C GLU A 99 -30.00 2.09 5.38
N VAL A 100 -28.99 1.55 6.07
CA VAL A 100 -29.18 0.58 7.16
C VAL A 100 -29.91 1.21 8.35
N ARG A 101 -29.68 2.51 8.60
CA ARG A 101 -30.45 3.30 9.57
C ARG A 101 -31.91 3.48 9.22
N HIS A 102 -32.25 3.48 7.93
CA HIS A 102 -33.65 3.46 7.52
C HIS A 102 -34.22 2.03 7.50
N ASN A 103 -33.45 1.06 7.03
CA ASN A 103 -33.86 -0.33 6.84
C ASN A 103 -32.78 -1.33 7.34
N PRO A 104 -32.91 -1.85 8.57
CA PRO A 104 -31.95 -2.81 9.14
C PRO A 104 -31.79 -4.11 8.38
N PHE A 105 -32.77 -4.50 7.56
CA PHE A 105 -32.67 -5.73 6.77
C PHE A 105 -31.53 -5.67 5.74
N MET A 106 -31.07 -4.46 5.40
CA MET A 106 -29.95 -4.24 4.49
C MET A 106 -28.58 -4.43 5.17
N LEU A 107 -28.52 -4.54 6.50
CA LEU A 107 -27.26 -4.58 7.26
C LEU A 107 -26.28 -5.63 6.75
N GLY A 108 -26.76 -6.85 6.52
CA GLY A 108 -25.91 -7.93 5.99
C GLY A 108 -25.35 -7.62 4.60
N PHE A 109 -26.13 -6.97 3.75
CA PHE A 109 -25.70 -6.57 2.41
C PHE A 109 -24.62 -5.48 2.47
N HIS A 110 -24.83 -4.42 3.27
CA HIS A 110 -23.84 -3.34 3.40
C HIS A 110 -22.54 -3.83 4.03
N ALA A 111 -22.60 -4.72 5.03
CA ALA A 111 -21.40 -5.31 5.63
C ALA A 111 -20.58 -6.12 4.61
N LEU A 112 -21.26 -6.90 3.74
CA LEU A 112 -20.59 -7.64 2.66
C LEU A 112 -20.02 -6.70 1.59
N GLN A 113 -20.77 -5.66 1.23
CA GLN A 113 -20.33 -4.67 0.25
C GLN A 113 -19.10 -3.90 0.74
N GLU A 114 -19.08 -3.51 2.02
CA GLU A 114 -17.93 -2.84 2.63
C GLU A 114 -16.72 -3.78 2.69
N MET A 115 -16.92 -5.04 3.09
CA MET A 115 -15.86 -6.06 3.07
C MET A 115 -15.27 -6.23 1.67
N LYS A 116 -16.13 -6.33 0.64
CA LYS A 116 -15.68 -6.44 -0.75
C LYS A 116 -14.90 -5.20 -1.19
N ASN A 117 -15.39 -4.01 -0.85
CA ASN A 117 -14.70 -2.74 -1.16
C ASN A 117 -13.32 -2.67 -0.50
N ALA A 118 -13.22 -3.10 0.75
CA ALA A 118 -11.96 -3.16 1.48
C ALA A 118 -10.95 -4.09 0.82
N LEU A 119 -11.37 -5.32 0.51
CA LEU A 119 -10.52 -6.30 -0.16
C LEU A 119 -10.05 -5.81 -1.53
N MET A 120 -10.92 -5.18 -2.32
CA MET A 120 -10.53 -4.56 -3.58
C MET A 120 -9.50 -3.44 -3.35
N GLY A 121 -9.73 -2.55 -2.37
CA GLY A 121 -8.80 -1.47 -2.05
C GLY A 121 -7.41 -2.00 -1.69
N ILE A 122 -7.34 -2.97 -0.78
CA ILE A 122 -6.09 -3.59 -0.33
C ILE A 122 -5.38 -4.29 -1.50
N LEU A 123 -6.08 -5.12 -2.28
CA LEU A 123 -5.45 -5.88 -3.36
C LEU A 123 -4.98 -5.01 -4.53
N ILE A 124 -5.73 -3.95 -4.88
CA ILE A 124 -5.29 -2.96 -5.87
C ILE A 124 -4.06 -2.20 -5.33
N SER A 125 -4.04 -1.84 -4.05
CA SER A 125 -2.89 -1.19 -3.41
C SER A 125 -1.64 -2.05 -3.52
N TYR A 126 -1.74 -3.32 -3.13
CA TYR A 126 -0.64 -4.27 -3.22
C TYR A 126 -0.13 -4.40 -4.65
N ARG A 127 -1.04 -4.53 -5.63
CA ARG A 127 -0.68 -4.58 -7.05
C ARG A 127 0.05 -3.33 -7.52
N LEU A 128 -0.30 -2.15 -7.02
CA LEU A 128 0.33 -0.89 -7.43
C LEU A 128 1.71 -0.69 -6.79
N ILE A 129 1.96 -1.30 -5.64
CA ILE A 129 3.25 -1.24 -4.93
C ILE A 129 4.21 -2.30 -5.47
N THR A 130 3.69 -3.48 -5.80
CA THR A 130 4.49 -4.67 -6.13
C THR A 130 4.62 -4.85 -7.65
N PRO A 131 5.84 -4.73 -8.23
CA PRO A 131 6.04 -4.81 -9.69
C PRO A 131 5.75 -6.19 -10.30
N SER A 132 5.75 -7.27 -9.51
CA SER A 132 5.50 -8.63 -9.99
C SER A 132 4.02 -8.94 -10.26
N CYS A 133 3.10 -8.06 -9.84
CA CYS A 133 1.68 -8.28 -10.04
C CYS A 133 1.25 -7.99 -11.50
N PRO A 134 0.36 -8.82 -12.09
CA PRO A 134 -0.15 -8.59 -13.43
C PRO A 134 -0.85 -7.23 -13.60
N TYR A 135 -0.64 -6.61 -14.76
CA TYR A 135 -1.32 -5.35 -15.10
C TYR A 135 -2.84 -5.50 -15.23
N SER A 136 -3.33 -6.70 -15.56
CA SER A 136 -4.75 -7.04 -15.71
C SER A 136 -5.53 -6.99 -14.39
N TRP A 137 -4.84 -6.99 -13.24
CA TRP A 137 -5.46 -6.87 -11.92
C TRP A 137 -5.87 -5.43 -11.65
N ASN A 138 -6.96 -5.04 -12.29
CA ASN A 138 -7.64 -3.79 -12.08
C ASN A 138 -8.91 -4.02 -11.23
N ARG A 139 -9.65 -2.94 -10.99
CA ARG A 139 -10.89 -2.99 -10.23
C ARG A 139 -11.91 -4.01 -10.76
N ALA A 140 -12.18 -4.00 -12.06
CA ALA A 140 -13.16 -4.90 -12.68
C ALA A 140 -12.77 -6.39 -12.54
N PHE A 141 -11.46 -6.66 -12.59
CA PHE A 141 -10.92 -7.97 -12.28
C PHE A 141 -11.23 -8.39 -10.84
N PHE A 142 -10.84 -7.57 -9.84
CA PHE A 142 -11.09 -7.92 -8.44
C PHE A 142 -12.58 -7.98 -8.09
N GLU A 143 -13.40 -7.13 -8.69
CA GLU A 143 -14.84 -7.13 -8.50
C GLU A 143 -15.50 -8.45 -8.95
N SER A 144 -14.97 -9.08 -10.00
CA SER A 144 -15.49 -10.36 -10.52
C SER A 144 -14.88 -11.58 -9.82
N HIS A 145 -13.68 -11.45 -9.24
CA HIS A 145 -12.94 -12.58 -8.67
C HIS A 145 -12.96 -12.63 -7.14
N ILE A 146 -13.50 -11.61 -6.46
CA ILE A 146 -13.73 -11.60 -5.02
C ILE A 146 -15.24 -11.73 -4.78
N LEU A 147 -15.64 -12.84 -4.16
CA LEU A 147 -17.02 -13.10 -3.79
C LEU A 147 -17.17 -13.04 -2.27
N THR A 148 -18.20 -12.33 -1.83
CA THR A 148 -18.55 -12.16 -0.43
C THR A 148 -20.04 -12.44 -0.29
N TYR A 149 -20.40 -13.46 0.49
CA TYR A 149 -21.81 -13.84 0.67
C TYR A 149 -22.04 -14.44 2.06
N LYS A 150 -23.31 -14.55 2.45
CA LYS A 150 -23.72 -15.25 3.67
C LYS A 150 -24.09 -16.69 3.34
N ALA A 151 -23.62 -17.62 4.16
CA ALA A 151 -24.04 -19.02 4.11
C ALA A 151 -25.47 -19.19 4.69
N ALA A 152 -26.02 -20.39 4.59
CA ALA A 152 -27.39 -20.70 5.05
C ALA A 152 -27.57 -20.54 6.57
N ASP A 153 -26.52 -20.85 7.34
CA ASP A 153 -26.37 -20.68 8.79
C ASP A 153 -25.98 -19.25 9.19
N GLY A 154 -25.66 -18.38 8.22
CA GLY A 154 -25.51 -16.95 8.42
C GLY A 154 -24.08 -16.45 8.68
N HIS A 155 -23.07 -17.33 8.66
CA HIS A 155 -21.67 -16.89 8.67
C HIS A 155 -21.28 -16.27 7.33
N THR A 156 -20.22 -15.47 7.37
CA THR A 156 -19.69 -14.79 6.20
C THR A 156 -18.70 -15.71 5.48
N ILE A 157 -18.83 -15.84 4.16
CA ILE A 157 -17.88 -16.52 3.30
C ILE A 157 -17.19 -15.48 2.41
N VAL A 158 -15.86 -15.53 2.39
CA VAL A 158 -15.01 -14.78 1.46
C VAL A 158 -14.29 -15.76 0.55
N GLU A 159 -14.59 -15.69 -0.75
CA GLU A 159 -14.01 -16.58 -1.75
C GLU A 159 -13.20 -15.76 -2.76
N PHE A 160 -11.89 -16.03 -2.80
CA PHE A 160 -10.95 -15.48 -3.76
C PHE A 160 -10.80 -16.45 -4.94
N LYS A 161 -11.50 -16.16 -6.03
CA LYS A 161 -11.38 -16.89 -7.31
C LYS A 161 -10.23 -16.36 -8.16
N ILE A 162 -9.19 -15.82 -7.53
CA ILE A 162 -8.06 -15.21 -8.22
C ILE A 162 -7.08 -16.33 -8.58
N PRO A 163 -6.61 -16.44 -9.85
CA PRO A 163 -5.63 -17.43 -10.27
C PRO A 163 -4.23 -17.06 -9.78
N THR A 164 -4.03 -17.11 -8.45
CA THR A 164 -2.78 -16.69 -7.79
C THR A 164 -2.36 -17.66 -6.70
N PRO A 165 -1.05 -17.75 -6.41
CA PRO A 165 -0.57 -18.41 -5.21
C PRO A 165 -1.16 -17.79 -3.94
N VAL A 166 -1.46 -18.65 -2.96
CA VAL A 166 -1.94 -18.27 -1.62
C VAL A 166 -0.98 -17.28 -0.94
N GLU A 167 0.32 -17.43 -1.17
CA GLU A 167 1.38 -16.56 -0.64
C GLU A 167 1.24 -15.10 -1.09
N THR A 168 0.78 -14.87 -2.32
CA THR A 168 0.56 -13.52 -2.84
C THR A 168 -0.63 -12.86 -2.13
N LEU A 169 -1.70 -13.61 -1.89
CA LEU A 169 -2.87 -13.13 -1.14
C LEU A 169 -2.50 -12.83 0.32
N ALA A 170 -1.72 -13.73 0.94
CA ALA A 170 -1.23 -13.55 2.30
C ALA A 170 -0.32 -12.32 2.45
N SER A 171 0.52 -12.06 1.45
CA SER A 171 1.39 -10.88 1.42
C SER A 171 0.61 -9.58 1.20
N ALA A 172 -0.48 -9.64 0.44
CA ALA A 172 -1.32 -8.47 0.18
C ALA A 172 -2.21 -8.10 1.36
N ILE A 173 -2.78 -9.09 2.04
CA ILE A 173 -3.64 -8.90 3.22
C ILE A 173 -2.74 -8.89 4.47
N SER A 174 -1.92 -7.85 4.56
CA SER A 174 -1.01 -7.63 5.69
C SER A 174 -1.67 -6.78 6.78
N GLU A 175 -1.11 -6.84 7.98
CA GLU A 175 -1.54 -6.01 9.10
C GLU A 175 -1.46 -4.50 8.79
N GLU A 176 -0.39 -4.04 8.12
CA GLU A 176 -0.24 -2.62 7.71
C GLU A 176 -1.45 -2.22 6.84
N MET A 177 -1.72 -2.96 5.77
CA MET A 177 -2.78 -2.63 4.81
C MET A 177 -4.18 -2.65 5.43
N VAL A 178 -4.46 -3.62 6.31
CA VAL A 178 -5.73 -3.70 7.02
C VAL A 178 -5.88 -2.53 7.99
N THR A 179 -4.84 -2.24 8.79
CA THR A 179 -4.86 -1.11 9.74
C THR A 179 -5.07 0.22 9.02
N ASP A 180 -4.42 0.41 7.87
CA ASP A 180 -4.58 1.62 7.08
C ASP A 180 -5.99 1.77 6.53
N TRP A 181 -6.59 0.66 6.08
CA TRP A 181 -7.97 0.67 5.61
C TRP A 181 -8.94 1.07 6.73
N LEU A 182 -8.75 0.51 7.93
CA LEU A 182 -9.55 0.83 9.13
C LEU A 182 -9.48 2.34 9.43
N ILE A 183 -8.28 2.92 9.46
CA ILE A 183 -8.08 4.37 9.67
C ILE A 183 -8.71 5.17 8.52
N TYR A 184 -8.53 4.74 7.27
CA TYR A 184 -9.08 5.43 6.11
C TYR A 184 -10.60 5.53 6.16
N ARG A 185 -11.29 4.45 6.53
CA ARG A 185 -12.75 4.39 6.48
C ARG A 185 -13.42 5.03 7.69
N SER A 186 -12.83 4.92 8.88
CA SER A 186 -13.43 5.44 10.13
C SER A 186 -13.67 6.95 10.15
N HIS A 187 -12.97 7.72 9.32
CA HIS A 187 -13.08 9.19 9.30
C HIS A 187 -13.88 9.75 8.11
N ASP A 188 -14.93 9.07 7.63
CA ASP A 188 -15.95 9.61 6.70
C ASP A 188 -15.41 10.58 5.63
N HIS A 189 -14.71 10.04 4.62
CA HIS A 189 -14.06 10.77 3.51
C HIS A 189 -12.86 11.67 3.87
N ASN A 190 -12.53 11.82 5.16
CA ASN A 190 -11.33 12.50 5.66
C ASN A 190 -10.22 11.55 6.13
N GLY A 191 -10.43 10.24 6.15
CA GLY A 191 -9.41 9.30 6.66
C GLY A 191 -8.10 9.29 5.88
N ILE A 192 -8.11 9.72 4.62
CA ILE A 192 -6.87 9.88 3.84
C ILE A 192 -5.95 10.96 4.41
N ARG A 193 -6.54 12.00 5.04
CA ARG A 193 -5.77 13.03 5.74
C ARG A 193 -5.16 12.46 7.00
N THR A 194 -5.93 11.73 7.78
CA THR A 194 -5.43 11.06 8.99
C THR A 194 -4.31 10.08 8.65
N LEU A 195 -4.46 9.29 7.58
CA LEU A 195 -3.40 8.40 7.10
C LEU A 195 -2.13 9.16 6.68
N MET A 196 -2.26 10.26 5.94
CA MET A 196 -1.11 11.13 5.62
C MET A 196 -0.42 11.62 6.88
N ASP A 197 -1.19 12.08 7.86
CA ASP A 197 -0.69 12.65 9.11
C ASP A 197 0.08 11.60 9.92
N ILE A 198 -0.47 10.38 10.05
CA ILE A 198 0.14 9.25 10.76
C ILE A 198 1.38 8.73 10.04
N LYS A 199 1.30 8.46 8.73
CA LYS A 199 2.41 7.81 8.01
C LYS A 199 3.50 8.77 7.55
N ASN A 200 3.19 10.04 7.33
CA ASN A 200 4.10 11.01 6.74
C ASN A 200 4.43 12.19 7.66
N ASN A 201 4.09 12.10 8.96
CA ASN A 201 4.37 13.13 9.97
C ASN A 201 3.89 14.52 9.53
N LEU A 202 2.63 14.63 9.10
CA LEU A 202 1.99 15.88 8.63
C LEU A 202 2.56 16.47 7.32
N ILE A 203 3.48 15.78 6.65
CA ILE A 203 4.00 16.24 5.35
C ILE A 203 2.95 15.91 4.28
N THR A 204 2.42 16.94 3.63
CA THR A 204 1.49 16.76 2.52
C THR A 204 2.17 16.05 1.36
N ILE A 205 1.46 15.12 0.72
CA ILE A 205 1.94 14.47 -0.49
C ILE A 205 1.64 15.40 -1.69
N PRO A 206 2.67 15.99 -2.34
CA PRO A 206 2.43 16.83 -3.50
C PRO A 206 1.79 16.03 -4.64
N ASP A 207 0.86 16.67 -5.35
CA ASP A 207 0.12 16.14 -6.49
C ASP A 207 -0.85 14.97 -6.19
N TYR A 208 -1.13 14.66 -4.92
CA TYR A 208 -2.14 13.65 -4.58
C TYR A 208 -3.56 14.22 -4.74
N LYS A 209 -4.38 13.58 -5.59
CA LYS A 209 -5.78 13.95 -5.81
C LYS A 209 -6.72 13.09 -4.97
N ARG A 210 -7.42 13.74 -4.04
CA ARG A 210 -8.45 13.16 -3.18
C ARG A 210 -9.76 12.90 -3.93
N GLY A 211 -10.57 12.00 -3.38
CA GLY A 211 -11.92 11.68 -3.84
C GLY A 211 -12.00 10.55 -4.86
N GLY A 212 -13.23 10.28 -5.31
CA GLY A 212 -13.56 9.12 -6.14
C GLY A 212 -13.99 7.92 -5.29
N HIS A 213 -13.92 6.73 -5.86
CA HIS A 213 -14.32 5.53 -5.15
C HIS A 213 -13.32 5.15 -4.04
N PRO A 214 -13.78 4.67 -2.87
CA PRO A 214 -12.90 4.39 -1.73
C PRO A 214 -11.71 3.47 -2.05
N ALA A 215 -11.96 2.33 -2.71
CA ALA A 215 -10.91 1.39 -3.11
C ALA A 215 -9.84 2.04 -4.03
N ASP A 216 -10.26 2.96 -4.90
CA ASP A 216 -9.36 3.62 -5.85
C ASP A 216 -8.60 4.78 -5.17
N GLU A 217 -9.23 5.51 -4.25
CA GLU A 217 -8.58 6.57 -3.48
C GLU A 217 -7.49 5.99 -2.57
N PHE A 218 -7.83 4.95 -1.82
CA PHE A 218 -6.92 4.22 -0.93
C PHE A 218 -5.71 3.68 -1.69
N SER A 219 -5.94 2.98 -2.81
CA SER A 219 -4.84 2.38 -3.58
C SER A 219 -3.91 3.38 -4.25
N ARG A 220 -4.43 4.53 -4.70
CA ARG A 220 -3.58 5.64 -5.18
C ARG A 220 -2.72 6.20 -4.06
N PHE A 221 -3.26 6.29 -2.83
CA PHE A 221 -2.51 6.79 -1.68
C PHE A 221 -1.37 5.86 -1.32
N GLU A 222 -1.66 4.56 -1.15
CA GLU A 222 -0.64 3.57 -0.79
C GLU A 222 0.48 3.49 -1.83
N ARG A 223 0.13 3.51 -3.12
CA ARG A 223 1.12 3.65 -4.20
C ARG A 223 2.00 4.88 -4.02
N LYS A 224 1.38 6.04 -3.78
CA LYS A 224 2.11 7.31 -3.69
C LYS A 224 3.02 7.35 -2.46
N MET A 225 2.58 6.75 -1.35
CA MET A 225 3.39 6.56 -0.15
C MET A 225 4.60 5.66 -0.41
N ALA A 226 4.42 4.57 -1.14
CA ALA A 226 5.54 3.72 -1.56
C ALA A 226 6.51 4.46 -2.48
N GLU A 227 6.03 5.25 -3.45
CA GLU A 227 6.87 6.10 -4.31
C GLU A 227 7.70 7.10 -3.50
N CYS A 228 7.10 7.75 -2.50
CA CYS A 228 7.79 8.67 -1.60
C CYS A 228 8.86 7.97 -0.74
N ARG A 229 8.55 6.78 -0.19
CA ARG A 229 9.51 5.93 0.55
C ARG A 229 10.69 5.54 -0.33
N ASN A 230 10.42 5.07 -1.55
CA ASN A 230 11.46 4.65 -2.50
C ASN A 230 12.38 5.80 -2.91
N LYS A 231 11.82 6.99 -3.18
CA LYS A 231 12.62 8.20 -3.49
C LYS A 231 13.52 8.61 -2.31
N LYS A 232 13.03 8.48 -1.08
CA LYS A 232 13.81 8.79 0.13
C LYS A 232 14.95 7.79 0.32
N ASN A 233 14.71 6.50 0.06
CA ASN A 233 15.73 5.47 0.16
C ASN A 233 16.80 5.62 -0.92
N ALA A 234 16.42 5.84 -2.19
CA ALA A 234 17.38 6.09 -3.26
C ALA A 234 18.33 7.26 -2.95
N LYS A 235 17.80 8.37 -2.41
CA LYS A 235 18.62 9.51 -1.99
C LYS A 235 19.59 9.19 -0.84
N LYS A 236 19.21 8.30 0.07
CA LYS A 236 20.09 7.84 1.16
C LYS A 236 21.20 6.94 0.62
N ASP A 237 20.87 6.07 -0.31
CA ASP A 237 21.83 5.15 -0.93
C ASP A 237 22.86 5.94 -1.74
N GLU A 238 22.43 6.92 -2.53
CA GLU A 238 23.32 7.87 -3.23
C GLU A 238 24.24 8.63 -2.26
N ALA A 239 23.71 9.07 -1.11
CA ALA A 239 24.50 9.76 -0.09
C ALA A 239 25.54 8.82 0.57
N LEU A 240 25.17 7.57 0.82
CA LEU A 240 26.06 6.56 1.40
C LEU A 240 27.17 6.17 0.42
N GLU A 241 26.85 5.99 -0.86
CA GLU A 241 27.84 5.73 -1.91
C GLU A 241 28.85 6.89 -2.03
N LEU A 242 28.38 8.13 -1.93
CA LEU A 242 29.23 9.31 -1.96
C LEU A 242 30.16 9.38 -0.73
N GLU A 243 29.65 9.08 0.47
CA GLU A 243 30.46 8.97 1.69
C GLU A 243 31.50 7.84 1.60
N PHE A 244 31.12 6.69 1.05
CA PHE A 244 32.03 5.57 0.81
C PHE A 244 33.16 5.97 -0.16
N ARG A 245 32.81 6.63 -1.28
CA ARG A 245 33.79 7.14 -2.24
C ARG A 245 34.74 8.16 -1.62
N LYS A 246 34.24 9.11 -0.82
CA LYS A 246 35.08 10.06 -0.09
C LYS A 246 36.06 9.36 0.85
N THR A 247 35.60 8.33 1.55
CA THR A 247 36.41 7.56 2.51
C THR A 247 37.51 6.77 1.78
N LEU A 248 37.20 6.15 0.64
CA LEU A 248 38.19 5.50 -0.20
C LEU A 248 39.26 6.49 -0.70
N ILE A 249 38.84 7.65 -1.20
CA ILE A 249 39.77 8.69 -1.66
C ILE A 249 40.67 9.16 -0.51
N ARG A 250 40.11 9.37 0.69
CA ARG A 250 40.89 9.75 1.88
C ARG A 250 41.90 8.65 2.25
N ASN A 251 41.50 7.38 2.24
CA ASN A 251 42.40 6.27 2.55
C ASN A 251 43.54 6.15 1.52
N VAL A 252 43.23 6.31 0.22
CA VAL A 252 44.26 6.32 -0.83
C VAL A 252 45.18 7.52 -0.64
N ALA A 253 44.64 8.71 -0.35
CA ALA A 253 45.43 9.91 -0.07
C ALA A 253 46.34 9.73 1.16
N ASP A 254 45.86 9.07 2.22
CA ASP A 254 46.66 8.79 3.41
C ASP A 254 47.79 7.78 3.11
N LEU A 255 47.52 6.77 2.29
CA LEU A 255 48.53 5.80 1.86
C LEU A 255 49.58 6.45 0.95
N THR A 256 49.16 7.28 -0.01
CA THR A 256 50.10 7.99 -0.89
C THR A 256 50.92 9.03 -0.13
N ALA A 257 50.31 9.75 0.80
CA ALA A 257 51.03 10.68 1.68
C ALA A 257 52.06 9.94 2.54
N LYS A 258 51.71 8.79 3.14
CA LYS A 258 52.65 7.94 3.88
C LYS A 258 53.81 7.46 3.01
N GLN A 259 53.54 7.09 1.76
CA GLN A 259 54.57 6.68 0.82
C GLN A 259 55.51 7.85 0.46
N MET A 260 54.96 9.02 0.12
CA MET A 260 55.75 10.21 -0.22
C MET A 260 56.60 10.71 0.97
N LEU A 261 56.08 10.63 2.20
CA LEU A 261 56.86 10.91 3.42
C LEU A 261 58.00 9.89 3.58
N GLY A 262 57.76 8.61 3.29
CA GLY A 262 58.79 7.56 3.29
C GLY A 262 59.88 7.76 2.23
N GLU A 263 59.53 8.36 1.09
CA GLU A 263 60.46 8.76 0.02
C GLU A 263 61.22 10.07 0.33
N GLY A 264 60.97 10.69 1.49
CA GLY A 264 61.70 11.86 1.98
C GLY A 264 61.12 13.22 1.56
N MET A 265 59.93 13.28 0.97
CA MET A 265 59.25 14.57 0.73
C MET A 265 58.76 15.18 2.05
N THR A 266 58.87 16.51 2.18
CA THR A 266 58.32 17.18 3.36
C THR A 266 56.79 17.29 3.26
N ALA A 267 56.11 17.34 4.40
CA ALA A 267 54.64 17.42 4.42
C ALA A 267 54.09 18.63 3.65
N MET A 268 54.83 19.74 3.60
CA MET A 268 54.43 20.95 2.86
C MET A 268 54.54 20.74 1.34
N ASP A 269 55.57 20.05 0.86
CA ASP A 269 55.74 19.76 -0.58
C ASP A 269 54.64 18.81 -1.10
N ILE A 270 54.18 17.88 -0.27
CA ILE A 270 53.07 16.96 -0.60
C ILE A 270 51.76 17.74 -0.75
N ILE A 271 51.51 18.68 0.16
CA ILE A 271 50.33 19.54 0.12
C ILE A 271 50.37 20.44 -1.11
N GLU A 272 51.52 21.07 -1.39
CA GLU A 272 51.71 21.92 -2.57
C GLU A 272 51.49 21.14 -3.87
N LYS A 273 52.04 19.93 -3.98
CA LYS A 273 51.75 19.01 -5.09
C LYS A 273 50.27 18.64 -5.22
N ALA A 274 49.58 18.40 -4.12
CA ALA A 274 48.16 18.05 -4.14
C ALA A 274 47.27 19.22 -4.57
N PHE A 275 47.61 20.46 -4.17
CA PHE A 275 46.90 21.67 -4.59
C PHE A 275 47.18 22.07 -6.04
N HIS A 276 48.37 21.78 -6.55
CA HIS A 276 48.77 22.07 -7.93
C HIS A 276 48.52 20.92 -8.91
N ALA A 277 48.01 19.78 -8.44
CA ALA A 277 47.59 18.68 -9.30
C ALA A 277 46.41 19.14 -10.16
N ASP A 278 46.66 19.34 -11.45
CA ASP A 278 45.66 19.81 -12.41
C ASP A 278 44.59 18.72 -12.62
N LEU A 279 43.40 18.92 -12.04
CA LEU A 279 42.28 17.97 -12.12
C LEU A 279 41.77 17.77 -13.57
N SER A 280 42.14 18.67 -14.49
CA SER A 280 41.75 18.59 -15.90
C SER A 280 42.49 17.49 -16.67
N SER A 281 43.66 17.04 -16.21
CA SER A 281 44.41 15.95 -16.86
C SER A 281 43.82 14.56 -16.60
N PHE A 282 42.96 14.42 -15.58
CA PHE A 282 42.26 13.16 -15.26
C PHE A 282 40.90 13.01 -15.97
N ALA A 283 40.41 14.06 -16.64
CA ALA A 283 39.11 14.04 -17.34
C ALA A 283 39.15 13.36 -18.73
N LEU A 284 40.31 12.88 -19.18
CA LEU A 284 40.48 12.21 -20.48
C LEU A 284 40.50 10.70 -20.33
N ASN A 285 39.32 10.10 -20.19
CA ASN A 285 39.03 8.75 -20.72
C ASN A 285 37.52 8.46 -20.78
N THR A 286 36.71 9.43 -21.19
CA THR A 286 35.36 9.16 -21.70
C THR A 286 35.09 10.04 -22.94
N LYS A 287 35.59 9.60 -24.10
CA LYS A 287 35.01 9.79 -25.45
C LYS A 287 36.04 9.52 -26.55
N THR A 288 36.02 8.30 -27.04
CA THR A 288 36.00 8.00 -28.48
C THR A 288 34.66 7.31 -28.67
N GLU A 289 33.69 7.85 -29.41
CA GLU A 289 33.67 7.82 -30.87
C GLU A 289 32.95 9.04 -31.48
N THR A 290 33.64 9.67 -32.43
CA THR A 290 33.18 10.36 -33.65
C THR A 290 31.85 11.11 -33.67
N LYS A 291 31.96 12.45 -33.71
CA LYS A 291 31.00 13.33 -34.38
C LYS A 291 31.12 13.13 -35.90
N THR A 292 30.10 12.58 -36.53
CA THR A 292 29.84 12.75 -37.96
C THR A 292 28.83 13.89 -38.10
N GLU A 293 29.22 14.95 -38.81
CA GLU A 293 28.35 16.08 -39.16
C GLU A 293 27.17 15.60 -40.01
N LEU A 294 25.94 15.98 -39.62
CA LEU A 294 24.73 15.83 -40.42
C LEU A 294 24.11 17.22 -40.63
N LYS A 295 24.01 17.61 -41.91
CA LYS A 295 23.31 18.82 -42.39
C LYS A 295 21.81 18.75 -42.05
N PRO A 296 21.13 19.90 -41.90
CA PRO A 296 19.72 19.94 -41.52
C PRO A 296 18.85 19.48 -42.69
N VAL A 297 17.94 18.53 -42.43
CA VAL A 297 16.85 18.14 -43.34
C VAL A 297 15.54 18.70 -42.79
N ASP A 298 14.77 19.27 -43.71
CA ASP A 298 13.52 19.99 -43.52
C ASP A 298 12.45 19.21 -42.74
N LYS A 299 11.76 19.95 -41.86
CA LYS A 299 10.57 19.50 -41.14
C LYS A 299 9.38 19.46 -42.10
N GLU A 300 9.15 18.34 -42.76
CA GLU A 300 7.81 17.98 -43.22
C GLU A 300 7.72 16.49 -43.56
N LYS A 301 6.65 15.85 -43.06
CA LYS A 301 6.25 14.44 -43.24
C LYS A 301 6.92 13.40 -42.35
N LEU A 302 6.27 13.11 -41.23
CA LEU A 302 6.14 11.75 -40.70
C LEU A 302 4.81 11.66 -39.93
N LYS A 303 3.74 11.44 -40.70
CA LYS A 303 2.48 10.85 -40.21
C LYS A 303 2.56 9.34 -40.45
N ALA A 304 2.12 8.59 -39.44
CA ALA A 304 1.58 7.23 -39.48
C ALA A 304 2.54 6.02 -39.48
N SER A 305 2.26 5.15 -38.49
CA SER A 305 2.26 3.67 -38.49
C SER A 305 3.59 2.92 -38.48
N VAL A 306 3.80 2.10 -37.45
CA VAL A 306 3.65 0.62 -37.43
C VAL A 306 4.38 0.06 -36.19
N CYS A 307 3.71 -0.84 -35.46
CA CYS A 307 4.25 -1.57 -34.30
C CYS A 307 5.45 -2.47 -34.68
N PRO A 308 6.52 -2.56 -33.88
CA PRO A 308 7.51 -3.62 -34.06
C PRO A 308 7.12 -4.87 -33.26
N LYS A 309 6.90 -5.99 -33.97
CA LYS A 309 7.07 -7.33 -33.40
C LYS A 309 8.56 -7.48 -33.08
N LYS A 310 8.92 -7.86 -31.86
CA LYS A 310 10.30 -8.18 -31.49
C LYS A 310 10.54 -9.66 -31.67
N ASP A 311 11.45 -9.99 -32.58
CA ASP A 311 12.02 -11.31 -32.80
C ASP A 311 12.88 -11.70 -31.58
N THR A 312 12.40 -12.69 -30.82
CA THR A 312 13.10 -13.25 -29.65
C THR A 312 14.26 -14.17 -30.05
N ALA A 313 14.40 -14.50 -31.34
CA ALA A 313 15.41 -15.45 -31.83
C ALA A 313 16.83 -14.87 -31.95
N GLU A 314 16.98 -13.54 -32.12
CA GLU A 314 18.32 -12.91 -32.17
C GLU A 314 18.94 -12.71 -30.78
N ILE A 315 18.12 -12.60 -29.73
CA ILE A 315 18.61 -12.41 -28.36
C ILE A 315 19.18 -13.72 -27.81
N GLU A 316 18.57 -14.86 -28.16
CA GLU A 316 19.05 -16.18 -27.72
C GLU A 316 20.36 -16.60 -28.38
N SER A 317 20.63 -16.17 -29.63
CA SER A 317 21.90 -16.48 -30.30
C SER A 317 23.08 -15.67 -29.75
N VAL A 318 22.84 -14.42 -29.32
CA VAL A 318 23.85 -13.57 -28.70
C VAL A 318 24.22 -14.09 -27.31
N ILE A 319 23.24 -14.56 -26.52
CA ILE A 319 23.50 -15.11 -25.18
C ILE A 319 24.28 -16.43 -25.27
N ALA A 320 24.02 -17.27 -26.28
CA ALA A 320 24.75 -18.52 -26.50
C ALA A 320 26.23 -18.29 -26.85
N GLY A 321 26.56 -17.21 -27.58
CA GLY A 321 27.94 -16.86 -27.91
C GLY A 321 28.77 -16.40 -26.71
N PHE A 322 28.15 -15.69 -25.75
CA PHE A 322 28.84 -15.20 -24.55
C PHE A 322 29.13 -16.29 -23.51
N LEU A 323 28.43 -17.43 -23.54
CA LEU A 323 28.63 -18.52 -22.59
C LEU A 323 29.65 -19.57 -23.05
N SER A 324 30.21 -19.42 -24.26
CA SER A 324 31.18 -20.37 -24.83
C SER A 324 32.63 -19.89 -24.82
N GLU A 325 32.93 -18.67 -24.39
CA GLU A 325 34.30 -18.12 -24.39
C GLU A 325 35.09 -18.30 -23.08
N ASP A 326 34.51 -18.91 -22.05
CA ASP A 326 35.22 -19.29 -20.81
C ASP A 326 35.31 -20.81 -20.65
N LYS A 327 36.12 -21.48 -21.48
CA LYS A 327 36.74 -22.78 -21.18
C LYS A 327 38.12 -22.95 -21.82
#